data_AF-A0A1U6GW22-F1
#
_entry.id   AF-A0A1U6GW22-F1
#
_cell.length_a   1.000
_cell.length_b   1.000
_cell.length_c   1.000
_cell.angle_alpha   90.00
_cell.angle_beta   90.00
_cell.angle_gamma   90.00
#
_symmetry.space_group_name_H-M   'P 1'
#
loop_
_entity.id
_entity.type
_entity.pdbx_description
1 polymer ?
#
loop_
_entity_poly.entity_id
_entity_poly.type
_entity_poly.pdbx_seq_one_letter_code
_entity_poly.pdbx_strand_id
1 'polypeptide(L)'
;MKRAPGIVTGLMAACTLAASASAGAPPPPVPGGPIGTLTLGTYTCELPGDASGPRGKELPDYAFRVVNASNYKAGGVRGSYLYTGDRVAMTGGKLKGLKFRRVSTGFLRQIDDAGKEMEMRCVLTSRAF
;
A
#
# COMPACT_ATOMS: atom_id res chain seq x y z
N MET A 1 45.66 39.46 65.61
CA MET A 1 44.58 39.74 64.63
C MET A 1 44.76 38.80 63.45
N LYS A 2 43.75 37.99 63.15
CA LYS A 2 43.81 36.76 62.33
C LYS A 2 43.62 37.09 60.83
N ARG A 3 44.43 36.50 59.94
CA ARG A 3 44.12 36.33 58.50
C ARG A 3 44.57 34.94 58.06
N ALA A 4 43.64 34.10 57.67
CA ALA A 4 43.87 32.83 57.00
C ALA A 4 43.36 32.95 55.55
N PRO A 5 44.09 32.47 54.53
CA PRO A 5 43.55 32.30 53.19
C PRO A 5 42.98 30.88 53.08
N GLY A 6 41.65 30.78 53.12
CA GLY A 6 40.94 29.54 52.80
C GLY A 6 40.77 29.42 51.29
N ILE A 7 41.46 28.44 50.70
CA ILE A 7 41.30 28.00 49.31
C ILE A 7 39.86 27.49 49.14
N VAL A 8 39.06 28.17 48.31
CA VAL A 8 37.74 27.68 47.91
C VAL A 8 37.92 26.86 46.63
N THR A 9 37.97 25.55 46.81
CA THR A 9 38.00 24.55 45.74
C THR A 9 36.72 24.67 44.92
N GLY A 10 36.86 25.06 43.65
CA GLY A 10 35.75 25.18 42.72
C GLY A 10 35.06 23.84 42.48
N LEU A 11 33.78 23.75 42.86
CA LEU A 11 32.91 22.66 42.43
C LEU A 11 32.43 22.98 41.01
N MET A 12 33.21 22.58 40.01
CA MET A 12 32.77 22.51 38.61
C MET A 12 31.63 21.51 38.52
N ALA A 13 30.38 21.99 38.57
CA ALA A 13 29.21 21.23 38.19
C ALA A 13 29.26 21.01 36.67
N ALA A 14 29.91 19.93 36.25
CA ALA A 14 29.88 19.47 34.86
C ALA A 14 28.45 19.01 34.53
N CYS A 15 27.68 19.93 33.95
CA CYS A 15 26.38 19.64 33.36
C CYS A 15 26.60 18.78 32.11
N THR A 16 26.68 17.47 32.30
CA THR A 16 26.69 16.50 31.22
C THR A 16 25.27 16.40 30.66
N LEU A 17 24.96 17.22 29.66
CA LEU A 17 23.78 16.99 28.82
C LEU A 17 24.00 15.69 28.04
N ALA A 18 23.57 14.57 28.63
CA ALA A 18 23.37 13.33 27.89
C ALA A 18 22.20 13.56 26.92
N ALA A 19 22.52 13.96 25.69
CA ALA A 19 21.56 14.02 24.60
C ALA A 19 21.16 12.59 24.22
N SER A 20 20.13 12.07 24.89
CA SER A 20 19.47 10.82 24.51
C SER A 20 18.84 10.99 23.14
N ALA A 21 19.56 10.67 22.07
CA ALA A 21 18.98 10.54 20.75
C ALA A 21 18.01 9.35 20.79
N SER A 22 16.72 9.64 20.93
CA SER A 22 15.66 8.65 20.77
C SER A 22 15.68 8.18 19.31
N ALA A 23 16.40 7.09 19.05
CA ALA A 23 16.29 6.37 17.79
C ALA A 23 14.85 5.86 17.65
N GLY A 24 14.04 6.61 16.90
CA GLY A 24 12.70 6.17 16.53
C GLY A 24 12.77 4.82 15.82
N ALA A 25 11.74 3.99 15.99
CA ALA A 25 11.66 2.72 15.27
C ALA A 25 11.80 2.96 13.75
N PRO A 26 12.58 2.13 13.03
CA PRO A 26 12.70 2.28 11.58
C PRO A 26 11.31 2.18 10.94
N PRO A 27 11.03 2.99 9.89
CA PRO A 27 9.75 2.93 9.21
C PRO A 27 9.53 1.52 8.65
N PRO A 28 8.27 1.05 8.60
CA PRO A 28 7.97 -0.24 8.02
C PRO A 28 8.39 -0.27 6.55
N PRO A 29 8.89 -1.43 6.04
CA PRO A 29 9.30 -1.54 4.65
C PRO A 29 8.11 -1.25 3.72
N VAL A 30 8.31 -0.34 2.77
CA VAL A 30 7.30 -0.03 1.75
C VAL A 30 7.35 -1.07 0.63
N PRO A 31 6.21 -1.45 0.02
CA PRO A 31 6.20 -2.33 -1.15
C PRO A 31 6.90 -1.68 -2.35
N GLY A 32 8.20 -1.94 -2.48
CA GLY A 32 9.02 -1.47 -3.59
C GLY A 32 8.97 -2.39 -4.81
N GLY A 33 9.69 -2.01 -5.86
CA GLY A 33 9.83 -2.79 -7.09
C GLY A 33 9.60 -1.92 -8.34
N PRO A 34 9.77 -2.52 -9.54
CA PRO A 34 9.54 -1.82 -10.80
C PRO A 34 8.11 -1.26 -10.85
N ILE A 35 7.97 0.00 -11.26
CA ILE A 35 6.68 0.63 -11.48
C ILE A 35 6.15 0.22 -12.85
N GLY A 36 4.87 -0.17 -12.91
CA GLY A 36 4.21 -0.50 -14.16
C GLY A 36 2.80 0.06 -14.23
N THR A 37 2.10 -0.30 -15.32
CA THR A 37 0.67 -0.04 -15.50
C THR A 37 -0.05 -1.35 -15.77
N LEU A 38 -1.32 -1.42 -15.36
CA LEU A 38 -2.21 -2.49 -15.77
C LEU A 38 -2.52 -2.39 -17.25
N THR A 39 -2.90 -3.53 -17.84
CA THR A 39 -3.40 -3.58 -19.21
C THR A 39 -4.65 -2.71 -19.33
N LEU A 40 -4.72 -1.89 -20.37
CA LEU A 40 -5.91 -1.08 -20.62
C LEU A 40 -7.12 -1.96 -20.94
N GLY A 41 -8.26 -1.65 -20.35
CA GLY A 41 -9.47 -2.44 -20.51
C GLY A 41 -10.31 -2.60 -19.26
N THR A 42 -11.38 -3.38 -19.38
CA THR A 42 -12.35 -3.64 -18.31
C THR A 42 -11.97 -4.88 -17.54
N TYR A 43 -11.89 -4.73 -16.23
CA TYR A 43 -11.72 -5.80 -15.26
C TYR A 43 -13.06 -6.05 -14.56
N THR A 44 -13.57 -7.27 -14.72
CA THR A 44 -14.73 -7.76 -13.97
C THR A 44 -14.23 -8.48 -12.73
N CYS A 45 -14.76 -8.11 -11.56
CA CYS A 45 -14.40 -8.76 -10.31
C CYS A 45 -15.46 -9.79 -9.92
N GLU A 46 -15.03 -10.88 -9.31
CA GLU A 46 -15.89 -12.01 -8.95
C GLU A 46 -15.33 -12.78 -7.75
N LEU A 47 -16.23 -13.44 -7.03
CA LEU A 47 -15.89 -14.51 -6.09
C LEU A 47 -15.79 -15.84 -6.83
N PRO A 48 -15.06 -16.83 -6.28
CA PRO A 48 -15.06 -18.18 -6.82
C PRO A 48 -16.49 -18.73 -6.87
N GLY A 49 -16.81 -19.38 -7.99
CA GLY A 49 -18.04 -20.14 -8.14
C GLY A 49 -18.02 -21.45 -7.35
N ASP A 50 -19.13 -22.16 -7.40
CA ASP A 50 -19.21 -23.55 -6.95
C ASP A 50 -19.11 -24.52 -8.14
N ALA A 51 -18.76 -25.78 -7.86
CA ALA A 51 -18.56 -26.79 -8.91
C ALA A 51 -19.85 -27.18 -9.64
N SER A 52 -21.02 -26.83 -9.07
CA SER A 52 -22.34 -27.17 -9.61
C SER A 52 -22.99 -26.00 -10.36
N GLY A 53 -22.30 -24.87 -10.47
CA GLY A 53 -22.85 -23.61 -10.91
C GLY A 53 -21.88 -22.77 -11.74
N PRO A 54 -22.17 -21.46 -11.89
CA PRO A 54 -21.33 -20.55 -12.66
C PRO A 54 -19.89 -20.52 -12.14
N ARG A 55 -18.91 -20.41 -13.06
CA ARG A 55 -17.46 -20.38 -12.75
C ARG A 55 -17.04 -19.30 -11.74
N GLY A 56 -17.83 -18.25 -11.61
CA GLY A 56 -17.61 -17.14 -10.70
C GLY A 56 -18.92 -16.40 -10.42
N LYS A 57 -18.98 -15.76 -9.25
CA LYS A 57 -20.10 -14.89 -8.86
C LYS A 57 -19.64 -13.46 -9.03
N GLU A 58 -20.16 -12.78 -10.05
CA GLU A 58 -19.76 -11.41 -10.36
C GLU A 58 -20.07 -10.45 -9.20
N LEU A 59 -19.14 -9.54 -8.98
CA LEU A 59 -19.21 -8.45 -8.02
C LEU A 59 -19.16 -7.12 -8.79
N PRO A 60 -20.29 -6.71 -9.41
CA PRO A 60 -20.32 -5.56 -10.31
C PRO A 60 -19.90 -4.25 -9.63
N ASP A 61 -20.09 -4.14 -8.31
CA ASP A 61 -19.67 -2.98 -7.53
C ASP A 61 -18.17 -2.73 -7.52
N TYR A 62 -17.39 -3.79 -7.74
CA TYR A 62 -15.93 -3.78 -7.72
C TYR A 62 -15.33 -3.75 -9.12
N ALA A 63 -16.14 -3.93 -10.17
CA ALA A 63 -15.68 -3.86 -11.54
C ALA A 63 -15.12 -2.47 -11.87
N PHE A 64 -14.07 -2.43 -12.67
CA PHE A 64 -13.41 -1.19 -13.06
C PHE A 64 -12.81 -1.28 -14.45
N ARG A 65 -12.63 -0.11 -15.08
CA ARG A 65 -11.95 0.00 -16.36
C ARG A 65 -10.68 0.82 -16.22
N VAL A 66 -9.53 0.22 -16.57
CA VAL A 66 -8.25 0.92 -16.68
C VAL A 66 -8.29 1.76 -17.94
N VAL A 67 -8.10 3.08 -17.81
CA VAL A 67 -8.31 4.04 -18.91
C VAL A 67 -7.02 4.59 -19.49
N ASN A 68 -6.06 4.97 -18.66
CA ASN A 68 -4.76 5.49 -19.09
C ASN A 68 -3.80 5.55 -17.89
N ALA A 69 -2.52 5.27 -18.14
CA ALA A 69 -1.48 5.27 -17.12
C ALA A 69 -1.96 4.49 -15.88
N SER A 70 -1.78 5.06 -14.69
CA SER A 70 -2.22 4.44 -13.42
C SER A 70 -3.59 4.93 -12.95
N ASN A 71 -4.55 5.08 -13.89
CA ASN A 71 -5.91 5.53 -13.61
C ASN A 71 -6.98 4.54 -14.07
N TYR A 72 -8.11 4.53 -13.36
CA TYR A 72 -9.26 3.72 -13.69
C TYR A 72 -10.58 4.49 -13.54
N LYS A 73 -11.68 3.91 -14.03
CA LYS A 73 -13.06 4.35 -13.76
C LYS A 73 -13.85 3.21 -13.14
N ALA A 74 -14.62 3.48 -12.09
CA ALA A 74 -15.57 2.55 -11.48
C ALA A 74 -16.77 3.34 -10.94
N GLY A 75 -17.99 2.85 -11.19
CA GLY A 75 -19.22 3.54 -10.75
C GLY A 75 -19.32 5.00 -11.21
N GLY A 76 -18.85 5.31 -12.42
CA GLY A 76 -18.82 6.68 -12.96
C GLY A 76 -17.71 7.59 -12.42
N VAL A 77 -17.01 7.20 -11.35
CA VAL A 77 -15.96 8.00 -10.71
C VAL A 77 -14.58 7.56 -11.18
N ARG A 78 -13.67 8.52 -11.40
CA ARG A 78 -12.27 8.25 -11.72
C ARG A 78 -11.47 7.99 -10.45
N GLY A 79 -10.62 6.97 -10.48
CA GLY A 79 -9.69 6.63 -9.42
C GLY A 79 -8.27 6.44 -9.95
N SER A 80 -7.34 6.19 -9.03
CA SER A 80 -5.93 5.93 -9.32
C SER A 80 -5.47 4.68 -8.59
N TYR A 81 -4.42 4.06 -9.13
CA TYR A 81 -3.75 2.93 -8.51
C TYR A 81 -2.23 3.11 -8.58
N LEU A 82 -1.51 2.35 -7.75
CA LEU A 82 -0.07 2.17 -7.84
C LEU A 82 0.21 0.69 -8.13
N TYR A 83 0.94 0.41 -9.21
CA TYR A 83 1.40 -0.94 -9.53
C TYR A 83 2.92 -1.02 -9.40
N THR A 84 3.40 -1.75 -8.40
CA THR A 84 4.82 -1.96 -8.09
C THR A 84 5.13 -3.45 -7.95
N GLY A 85 6.11 -3.96 -8.71
CA GLY A 85 6.45 -5.38 -8.75
C GLY A 85 5.28 -6.24 -9.22
N ASP A 86 4.62 -6.93 -8.30
CA ASP A 86 3.39 -7.68 -8.51
C ASP A 86 2.19 -7.13 -7.72
N ARG A 87 2.34 -6.05 -6.95
CA ARG A 87 1.29 -5.48 -6.10
C ARG A 87 0.62 -4.27 -6.73
N VAL A 88 -0.70 -4.27 -6.69
CA VAL A 88 -1.55 -3.16 -7.12
C VAL A 88 -2.30 -2.62 -5.91
N ALA A 89 -2.10 -1.35 -5.57
CA ALA A 89 -2.85 -0.67 -4.51
C ALA A 89 -3.75 0.39 -5.14
N MET A 90 -5.05 0.34 -4.86
CA MET A 90 -5.99 1.38 -5.28
C MET A 90 -5.85 2.59 -4.34
N THR A 91 -5.37 3.72 -4.88
CA THR A 91 -4.98 4.90 -4.10
C THR A 91 -6.06 6.00 -4.07
N GLY A 92 -7.04 5.94 -4.97
CA GLY A 92 -8.14 6.92 -5.04
C GLY A 92 -9.37 6.39 -5.77
N GLY A 93 -10.48 7.13 -5.70
CA GLY A 93 -11.76 6.75 -6.31
C GLY A 93 -12.57 5.74 -5.49
N LYS A 94 -13.61 5.14 -6.11
CA LYS A 94 -14.57 4.21 -5.45
C LYS A 94 -13.89 3.01 -4.78
N LEU A 95 -12.76 2.56 -5.30
CA LEU A 95 -12.08 1.32 -4.88
C LEU A 95 -10.86 1.58 -3.99
N LYS A 96 -10.69 2.82 -3.51
CA LYS A 96 -9.56 3.22 -2.66
C LYS A 96 -9.43 2.26 -1.47
N GLY A 97 -8.20 1.83 -1.19
CA GLY A 97 -7.88 0.92 -0.09
C GLY A 97 -7.81 -0.54 -0.50
N LEU A 98 -8.42 -0.94 -1.62
CA LEU A 98 -8.27 -2.30 -2.12
C LEU A 98 -6.85 -2.56 -2.61
N LYS A 99 -6.36 -3.77 -2.32
CA LYS A 99 -5.04 -4.24 -2.73
C LYS A 99 -5.19 -5.55 -3.50
N PHE A 100 -4.33 -5.71 -4.50
CA PHE A 100 -4.30 -6.91 -5.33
C PHE A 100 -2.87 -7.35 -5.59
N ARG A 101 -2.70 -8.65 -5.80
CA ARG A 101 -1.54 -9.25 -6.45
C ARG A 101 -1.88 -9.51 -7.92
N ARG A 102 -0.98 -9.14 -8.83
CA ARG A 102 -1.06 -9.49 -10.25
C ARG A 102 -0.47 -10.89 -10.44
N VAL A 103 -1.35 -11.88 -10.59
CA VAL A 103 -0.94 -13.28 -10.83
C VAL A 103 -0.44 -13.45 -12.27
N SER A 104 -1.11 -12.80 -13.22
CA SER A 104 -0.72 -12.79 -14.62
C SER A 104 -1.25 -11.52 -15.33
N THR A 105 -0.92 -11.36 -16.61
CA THR A 105 -1.47 -10.26 -17.41
C THR A 105 -2.99 -10.37 -17.47
N GLY A 106 -3.68 -9.37 -16.91
CA GLY A 106 -5.14 -9.35 -16.88
C GLY A 106 -5.77 -10.19 -15.76
N PHE A 107 -5.00 -10.77 -14.83
CA PHE A 107 -5.54 -11.48 -13.68
C PHE A 107 -5.01 -10.88 -12.37
N LEU A 108 -5.93 -10.39 -11.55
CA LEU A 108 -5.66 -9.83 -10.23
C LEU A 108 -6.33 -10.68 -9.16
N ARG A 109 -5.61 -10.97 -8.09
CA ARG A 109 -6.11 -11.63 -6.87
C ARG A 109 -6.15 -10.59 -5.76
N GLN A 110 -7.27 -10.42 -5.08
CA GLN A 110 -7.32 -9.51 -3.93
C GLN A 110 -6.38 -10.03 -2.84
N ILE A 111 -5.72 -9.10 -2.15
CA ILE A 111 -4.91 -9.39 -0.97
C ILE A 111 -5.33 -8.47 0.17
N ASP A 112 -5.14 -8.92 1.41
CA ASP A 112 -5.31 -8.10 2.60
C ASP A 112 -4.07 -7.22 2.87
N ASP A 113 -4.07 -6.52 4.01
CA ASP A 113 -2.96 -5.66 4.43
C ASP A 113 -1.67 -6.43 4.75
N ALA A 114 -1.80 -7.71 5.15
CA ALA A 114 -0.67 -8.62 5.35
C ALA A 114 -0.16 -9.24 4.03
N GLY A 115 -0.88 -9.03 2.93
CA GLY A 115 -0.55 -9.58 1.62
C GLY A 115 -1.01 -11.01 1.40
N LYS A 116 -1.88 -11.53 2.27
CA LYS A 116 -2.54 -12.84 2.13
C LYS A 116 -3.61 -12.76 1.07
N GLU A 117 -3.73 -13.79 0.24
CA GLU A 117 -4.76 -13.87 -0.78
C GLU A 117 -6.17 -13.97 -0.20
N MET A 118 -7.08 -13.24 -0.83
CA MET A 118 -8.51 -13.19 -0.51
C MET A 118 -9.31 -13.82 -1.66
N GLU A 119 -10.57 -14.13 -1.39
CA GLU A 119 -11.41 -14.88 -2.34
C GLU A 119 -11.68 -14.14 -3.64
N MET A 120 -11.84 -12.81 -3.60
CA MET A 120 -12.13 -12.02 -4.80
C MET A 120 -10.95 -12.02 -5.78
N ARG A 121 -11.28 -12.19 -7.06
CA ARG A 121 -10.37 -11.93 -8.18
C ARG A 121 -10.98 -10.92 -9.14
N CYS A 122 -10.14 -10.26 -9.93
CA CYS A 122 -10.58 -9.41 -11.03
C CYS A 122 -9.85 -9.83 -12.30
N VAL A 123 -10.62 -10.09 -13.35
CA VAL A 123 -10.14 -10.61 -14.64
C VAL A 123 -10.42 -9.61 -15.75
N LEU A 124 -9.45 -9.42 -16.65
CA LEU A 124 -9.59 -8.59 -17.84
C LEU A 124 -10.56 -9.28 -18.80
N THR A 125 -11.75 -8.71 -18.94
CA THR A 125 -12.83 -9.24 -19.80
C THR A 125 -12.89 -8.56 -21.15
N SER A 126 -12.39 -7.32 -21.25
CA SER A 126 -12.32 -6.57 -22.51
C SER A 126 -11.06 -5.74 -22.55
N ARG A 127 -10.23 -5.92 -23.58
CA ARG A 127 -9.00 -5.15 -23.77
C ARG A 127 -9.29 -3.91 -24.59
N ALA A 128 -8.76 -2.77 -24.15
CA ALA A 128 -8.75 -1.56 -24.98
C ALA A 128 -7.52 -1.60 -25.90
N PHE A 129 -7.73 -1.31 -27.18
CA PHE A 129 -6.70 -1.18 -28.21
C PHE A 129 -6.37 0.29 -28.44
#